data_AF-A0A8J4UF44-F1
#
_entry.id   AF-A0A8J4UF44-F1
#
_cell.length_a   1.000
_cell.length_b   1.000
_cell.length_c   1.000
_cell.angle_alpha   90.00
_cell.angle_beta   90.00
_cell.angle_gamma   90.00
#
_symmetry.space_group_name_H-M   'P 1'
#
loop_
_entity.id
_entity.type
_entity.pdbx_description
1 polymer ?
#
loop_
_entity_poly.entity_id
_entity_poly.type
_entity_poly.pdbx_seq_one_letter_code
_entity_poly.pdbx_strand_id
1 'polypeptide(L)' 'SGCGGPMDQTGPAGVLASMNHPKGYQNEARCRWNIRVPAGKRVQLHFESFSVQESQMCLSDSVSISDHFSSL' A
#
# COMPACT_ATOMS: atom_id res chain seq x y z
N SER A 1 -0.19 -8.90 9.19
CA SER A 1 -1.51 -8.45 8.71
C SER A 1 -1.32 -7.15 7.95
N GLY A 2 -2.07 -6.91 6.87
CA GLY A 2 -2.14 -5.59 6.25
C GLY A 2 -2.96 -4.68 7.17
N CYS A 3 -2.58 -3.42 7.29
CA CYS A 3 -3.13 -2.44 8.22
C CYS A 3 -4.62 -2.10 7.96
N GLY A 4 -5.53 -3.03 8.27
CA GLY A 4 -6.96 -2.93 7.93
C GLY A 4 -7.44 -3.99 6.93
N GLY A 5 -6.61 -4.97 6.57
CA GLY A 5 -7.00 -6.03 5.65
C GLY A 5 -5.95 -7.14 5.49
N PRO A 6 -6.20 -8.13 4.61
CA PRO A 6 -5.22 -9.16 4.30
C PRO A 6 -3.89 -8.56 3.81
N MET A 7 -2.77 -9.17 4.19
CA MET A 7 -1.46 -8.76 3.65
C MET A 7 -1.39 -9.06 2.15
N ASP A 8 -1.86 -10.23 1.74
CA ASP A 8 -1.84 -10.63 0.35
C ASP A 8 -3.15 -10.25 -0.34
N GLN A 9 -3.03 -9.58 -1.48
CA GLN A 9 -4.13 -9.04 -2.25
C GLN A 9 -4.12 -9.70 -3.64
N THR A 10 -5.26 -10.26 -4.02
CA THR A 10 -5.48 -10.93 -5.31
C THR A 10 -6.84 -10.52 -5.87
N GLY A 11 -7.01 -10.68 -7.18
CA GLY A 11 -8.25 -10.35 -7.87
C GLY A 11 -8.08 -9.25 -8.91
N PRO A 12 -9.17 -8.89 -9.62
CA PRO A 12 -9.13 -7.91 -10.70
C PRO A 12 -9.08 -6.45 -10.21
N ALA A 13 -9.52 -6.19 -8.98
CA ALA A 13 -9.54 -4.87 -8.35
C ALA A 13 -9.62 -5.00 -6.82
N GLY A 14 -9.30 -3.94 -6.09
CA GLY A 14 -9.39 -3.86 -4.64
C GLY A 14 -9.04 -2.48 -4.10
N VAL A 15 -9.29 -2.26 -2.81
CA VAL A 15 -8.98 -1.01 -2.10
C VAL A 15 -8.10 -1.32 -0.90
N LEU A 16 -7.04 -0.53 -0.73
CA LEU A 16 -6.15 -0.57 0.43
C LEU A 16 -6.29 0.73 1.20
N ALA A 17 -6.27 0.64 2.52
CA ALA A 17 -6.40 1.78 3.39
C ALA A 17 -5.46 1.64 4.58
N SER A 18 -5.05 2.77 5.15
CA SER A 18 -4.38 2.80 6.46
C SER A 18 -5.33 2.34 7.56
N MET A 19 -4.76 1.95 8.71
CA MET A 19 -5.59 1.67 9.89
C MET A 19 -6.45 2.88 10.21
N ASN A 20 -7.73 2.64 10.52
CA ASN A 20 -8.72 3.64 10.90
C ASN A 20 -9.15 4.64 9.83
N HIS A 21 -8.67 4.52 8.58
CA HIS A 21 -9.17 5.36 7.48
C HIS A 21 -10.71 5.35 7.46
N PRO A 22 -11.39 6.52 7.36
CA PRO A 22 -10.87 7.85 6.98
C PRO A 22 -10.32 8.70 8.14
N LYS A 23 -10.18 8.16 9.36
CA LYS A 23 -9.50 8.84 10.47
C LYS A 23 -7.98 8.78 10.30
N GLY A 24 -7.25 9.41 11.21
CA GLY A 24 -5.79 9.39 11.24
C GLY A 24 -5.22 7.97 11.32
N TYR A 25 -4.10 7.74 10.65
CA TYR A 25 -3.34 6.49 10.77
C TYR A 25 -2.76 6.34 12.18
N GLN A 26 -2.48 5.10 12.58
CA GLN A 26 -1.87 4.82 13.88
C GLN A 26 -0.37 5.13 13.84
N ASN A 27 0.15 5.75 14.89
CA ASN A 27 1.60 5.95 15.06
C ASN A 27 2.34 4.60 15.09
N GLU A 28 3.59 4.60 14.61
CA GLU A 28 4.49 3.44 14.57
C GLU A 28 3.96 2.26 13.72
N ALA A 29 2.93 2.50 12.89
CA ALA A 29 2.36 1.48 12.03
C ALA A 29 3.38 0.98 10.99
N ARG A 30 3.56 -0.34 10.94
CA ARG A 30 4.38 -1.02 9.92
C ARG A 30 3.49 -1.87 9.02
N CYS A 31 2.97 -1.22 7.99
CA CYS A 31 2.01 -1.82 7.07
C CYS A 31 2.71 -2.44 5.86
N ARG A 32 2.22 -3.59 5.40
CA ARG A 32 2.66 -4.21 4.15
C ARG A 32 1.49 -4.87 3.45
N TRP A 33 1.41 -4.64 2.15
CA TRP A 33 0.50 -5.35 1.26
C TRP A 33 1.27 -5.89 0.05
N ASN A 34 1.00 -7.13 -0.33
CA ASN A 34 1.54 -7.78 -1.52
C ASN A 34 0.42 -7.91 -2.54
N ILE A 35 0.49 -7.15 -3.64
CA ILE A 35 -0.51 -7.21 -4.71
C ILE A 35 -0.01 -8.17 -5.78
N ARG A 36 -0.77 -9.24 -6.05
CA ARG A 36 -0.43 -10.25 -7.06
C ARG A 36 -1.47 -10.28 -8.17
N VAL A 37 -1.00 -10.20 -9.41
CA VAL A 37 -1.81 -10.33 -10.62
C VAL A 37 -1.28 -11.47 -11.49
N PRO A 38 -2.12 -12.10 -12.33
CA PRO A 38 -1.66 -13.13 -13.27
C PRO A 38 -0.56 -12.63 -14.21
N ALA A 39 0.24 -13.55 -14.74
CA ALA A 39 1.26 -13.23 -15.73
C ALA A 39 0.68 -12.48 -16.94
N GLY A 40 1.43 -11.50 -17.45
CA GLY A 40 0.99 -10.64 -18.55
C GLY A 40 0.00 -9.53 -18.15
N LYS A 41 -0.35 -9.41 -16.86
CA LYS A 41 -1.11 -8.28 -16.32
C LYS A 41 -0.19 -7.31 -15.57
N ARG A 42 -0.70 -6.10 -15.31
CA ARG A 42 -0.02 -5.05 -14.55
C ARG A 42 -0.96 -4.51 -13.50
N VAL A 43 -0.40 -4.02 -12.39
CA VAL A 43 -1.15 -3.32 -11.36
C VAL A 43 -1.24 -1.84 -11.74
N GLN A 44 -2.44 -1.27 -11.69
CA GLN A 44 -2.66 0.17 -11.72
C GLN A 44 -2.99 0.63 -10.31
N LEU A 45 -2.23 1.59 -9.79
CA LEU A 45 -2.45 2.19 -8.47
C LEU A 45 -2.90 3.64 -8.62
N HIS A 46 -3.89 4.02 -7.82
CA HIS A 46 -4.34 5.39 -7.68
C HIS A 46 -4.61 5.67 -6.20
N PHE A 47 -4.14 6.81 -5.70
CA PHE A 47 -4.45 7.27 -4.35
C PHE A 47 -5.74 8.08 -4.38
N GLU A 48 -6.81 7.51 -3.83
CA GLU A 48 -8.07 8.23 -3.62
C GLU A 48 -7.94 9.31 -2.53
N SER A 49 -7.11 9.03 -1.52
CA SER A 49 -6.77 9.95 -0.44
C SER A 49 -5.32 9.71 -0.02
N PHE A 50 -4.57 10.77 0.21
CA PHE A 50 -3.17 10.69 0.63
C PHE A 50 -2.86 11.81 1.63
N SER A 51 -2.56 11.43 2.87
CA SER A 51 -2.16 12.33 3.94
C SER A 51 -1.21 11.60 4.89
N VAL A 52 0.04 12.04 4.89
CA VAL A 52 1.14 11.53 5.72
C VAL A 52 1.88 12.72 6.33
N GLN A 53 2.65 12.51 7.41
CA GLN A 53 3.45 13.57 8.00
C GLN A 53 4.51 14.09 7.02
N GLU A 54 4.49 15.39 6.71
CA GLU A 54 5.50 16.02 5.87
C GLU A 54 6.86 16.03 6.59
N SER A 55 7.91 15.63 5.86
CA SER A 55 9.28 15.65 6.35
C SER A 55 10.26 15.68 5.18
N GLN A 56 11.44 16.24 5.41
CA GLN A 56 12.51 16.22 4.41
C GLN A 56 12.83 14.76 4.03
N MET A 57 12.83 14.46 2.73
CA MET A 57 13.09 13.11 2.20
C MET A 57 12.18 12.01 2.78
N CYS A 58 11.00 12.35 3.29
CA CYS A 58 10.05 11.42 3.92
C CYS A 58 10.65 10.65 5.11
N LEU A 59 11.53 11.28 5.89
CA LEU A 59 12.21 10.66 7.04
C LEU A 59 11.28 10.37 8.24
N SER A 60 10.11 11.00 8.30
CA SER A 60 9.07 10.69 9.29
C SER A 60 8.19 9.53 8.80
N ASP A 61 7.09 9.84 8.11
CA ASP A 61 6.19 8.83 7.57
C ASP A 61 6.32 8.74 6.05
N SER A 62 6.15 7.53 5.52
CA SER A 62 6.25 7.29 4.09
C SER A 62 5.38 6.14 3.62
N VAL A 63 5.01 6.21 2.34
CA VAL A 63 4.45 5.08 1.60
C VAL A 63 5.44 4.75 0.50
N SER A 64 6.01 3.56 0.53
CA SER A 64 6.93 3.07 -0.50
C SER A 64 6.23 2.08 -1.42
N ILE A 65 6.32 2.29 -2.73
CA ILE A 65 5.86 1.35 -3.75
C ILE A 65 7.10 0.72 -4.37
N SER A 66 7.18 -0.61 -4.33
CA SER A 66 8.25 -1.37 -4.95
C SER A 66 7.65 -2.46 -5.83
N ASP A 67 8.20 -2.62 -7.03
CA ASP A 67 7.87 -3.72 -7.94
C ASP A 67 9.04 -4.71 -7.99
N HIS A 68 8.72 -6.01 -7.99
CA HIS A 68 9.67 -7.07 -8.21
C HIS A 68 9.29 -7.78 -9.51
N PHE A 69 10.00 -7.44 -10.59
CA PHE A 69 9.96 -8.25 -11.79
C PHE A 69 10.62 -9.60 -11.49
N SER A 70 9.83 -10.65 -11.33
CA SER A 70 10.33 -11.99 -11.63
C SER A 70 10.47 -12.06 -13.15
N SER A 71 11.68 -11.81 -13.66
CA SER A 71 12.01 -12.22 -15.02
C SER A 71 11.72 -13.70 -15.15
N LEU A 72 10.98 -14.08 -16.20
CA LEU A 72 10.86 -15.46 -16.65
C LEU A 72 12.25 -16.09 -16.84
#